data_AF-A0A9X3EUK4-F1
#
_entry.id   AF-A0A9X3EUK4-F1
#
_cell.length_a   1.000
_cell.length_b   1.000
_cell.length_c   1.000
_cell.angle_alpha   90.00
_cell.angle_beta   90.00
_cell.angle_gamma   90.00
#
_symmetry.space_group_name_H-M   'P 1'
#
loop_
_entity.id
_entity.type
_entity.pdbx_description
1 polymer ?
#
loop_
_entity_poly.entity_id
_entity_poly.type
_entity_poly.pdbx_seq_one_letter_code
_entity_poly.pdbx_strand_id
1 'polypeptide(L)'
;MLLPYPCPADPAVSTAVPWDSFFEPWIAPMAACPQDPEHHAEGDVWTHTKMVCEALVGLPDWQALAPADREVVFASALLHDIAKPVCTRIEDGRIRQPGHSPRGALMVRAMLWKMGVDPVVRERIAALVRTHQIPFFLIDQDDARRRAAQISQTVRCDHLALLTRADALGRICRDPQRLLDNIDLFVDFCAEHECLDGPWKFPSAHTRFVYFRSDDRDPRFAVHDDTRCEVTLMSGLPGSGKDHWIEHNLNLPVVSLDALREELDLSHTGPQHAVIQAAREQAREHLRRSQSFVWNATNLSREMRGRLIDLCADYGARVRIVFLDTPYRRVLRQNREREAQVPLAAIERMLARWEPPDLTEAHHVEWILQGD
;
A
#
# COMPACT_ATOMS: atom_id res chain seq x y z
N MET A 1 20.79 1.53 -10.46
CA MET A 1 19.33 1.57 -10.64
C MET A 1 18.72 0.71 -9.55
N LEU A 2 17.85 1.31 -8.75
CA LEU A 2 17.01 0.67 -7.75
C LEU A 2 15.91 -0.17 -8.40
N LEU A 3 15.61 0.11 -9.67
CA LEU A 3 14.53 -0.51 -10.42
C LEU A 3 15.03 -1.10 -11.73
N PRO A 4 14.34 -2.13 -12.27
CA PRO A 4 14.67 -2.70 -13.58
C PRO A 4 14.22 -1.81 -14.75
N TYR A 5 13.69 -0.61 -14.48
CA TYR A 5 13.22 0.32 -15.51
C TYR A 5 14.24 1.43 -15.75
N PRO A 6 14.62 1.70 -17.02
CA PRO A 6 15.58 2.73 -17.34
C PRO A 6 14.95 4.12 -17.13
N CYS A 7 15.32 4.74 -16.01
CA CYS A 7 15.08 6.14 -15.71
C CYS A 7 16.19 7.00 -16.34
N PRO A 8 15.90 8.19 -16.92
CA PRO A 8 16.95 9.08 -17.41
C PRO A 8 17.97 9.38 -16.30
N ALA A 9 19.24 9.02 -16.55
CA ALA A 9 20.27 8.95 -15.50
C ALA A 9 20.67 10.32 -14.94
N ASP A 10 20.86 11.30 -15.83
CA ASP A 10 21.22 12.67 -15.48
C ASP A 10 20.39 13.66 -16.31
N PRO A 11 19.43 14.37 -15.69
CA PRO A 11 18.64 15.38 -16.39
C PRO A 11 19.46 16.54 -16.96
N ALA A 12 20.67 16.79 -16.44
CA ALA A 12 21.59 17.77 -17.01
C ALA A 12 22.20 17.31 -18.35
N VAL A 13 22.18 16.00 -18.62
CA VAL A 13 22.70 15.40 -19.86
C VAL A 13 21.56 15.17 -20.85
N SER A 14 20.47 14.54 -20.41
CA SER A 14 19.31 14.26 -21.25
C SER A 14 18.08 13.96 -20.42
N THR A 15 16.94 14.48 -20.86
CA THR A 15 15.61 14.12 -20.35
C THR A 15 14.90 13.09 -21.24
N ALA A 16 15.56 12.57 -22.28
CA ALA A 16 14.95 11.61 -23.20
C ALA A 16 14.66 10.27 -22.51
N VAL A 17 13.41 9.82 -22.58
CA VAL A 17 13.00 8.50 -22.09
C VAL A 17 13.36 7.43 -23.13
N PRO A 18 14.09 6.37 -22.78
CA PRO A 18 14.55 5.37 -23.74
C PRO A 18 13.44 4.34 -24.06
N TRP A 19 12.37 4.77 -24.74
CA TRP A 19 11.18 3.94 -25.01
C TRP A 19 11.50 2.59 -25.68
N ASP A 20 12.51 2.53 -26.54
CA ASP A 20 12.94 1.31 -27.24
C ASP A 20 13.54 0.22 -26.32
N SER A 21 13.75 0.53 -25.05
CA SER A 21 14.29 -0.42 -24.06
C SER A 21 13.22 -1.11 -23.20
N PHE A 22 11.94 -0.73 -23.35
CA PHE A 22 10.84 -1.29 -22.56
C PHE A 22 10.20 -2.48 -23.27
N PHE A 23 10.40 -3.69 -22.72
CA PHE A 23 9.89 -4.96 -23.28
C PHE A 23 9.05 -5.74 -22.26
N GLU A 24 8.11 -5.06 -21.62
CA GLU A 24 7.35 -5.61 -20.51
C GLU A 24 5.97 -6.16 -20.94
N PRO A 25 5.51 -7.28 -20.36
CA PRO A 25 4.26 -7.94 -20.78
C PRO A 25 3.00 -7.12 -20.49
N TRP A 26 3.08 -6.14 -19.59
CA TRP A 26 1.96 -5.24 -19.26
C TRP A 26 1.76 -4.10 -20.27
N ILE A 27 2.72 -3.84 -21.16
CA ILE A 27 2.65 -2.77 -22.16
C ILE A 27 1.54 -3.03 -23.18
N ALA A 28 1.50 -4.25 -23.76
CA ALA A 28 0.52 -4.58 -24.79
C ALA A 28 -0.94 -4.44 -24.30
N PRO A 29 -1.31 -4.92 -23.09
CA PRO A 29 -2.62 -4.62 -22.50
C PRO A 29 -2.93 -3.13 -22.32
N MET A 30 -1.94 -2.31 -21.93
CA MET A 30 -2.14 -0.86 -21.78
C MET A 30 -2.36 -0.19 -23.13
N ALA A 31 -1.59 -0.57 -24.16
CA ALA A 31 -1.75 -0.05 -25.52
C ALA A 31 -3.08 -0.45 -26.18
N ALA A 32 -3.63 -1.60 -25.78
CA ALA A 32 -4.95 -2.06 -26.24
C ALA A 32 -6.12 -1.48 -25.42
N CYS A 33 -5.86 -0.78 -24.32
CA CYS A 33 -6.90 -0.28 -23.42
C CYS A 33 -7.30 1.16 -23.80
N PRO A 34 -8.51 1.39 -24.35
CA PRO A 34 -8.98 2.73 -24.67
C PRO A 34 -9.30 3.51 -23.39
N GLN A 35 -9.30 4.83 -23.50
CA GLN A 35 -9.69 5.76 -22.45
C GLN A 35 -10.88 6.63 -22.89
N ASP A 36 -11.54 7.30 -21.93
CA ASP A 36 -12.67 8.18 -22.23
C ASP A 36 -12.20 9.39 -23.06
N PRO A 37 -12.72 9.63 -24.28
CA PRO A 37 -12.24 10.70 -25.15
C PRO A 37 -12.43 12.12 -24.62
N GLU A 38 -13.31 12.34 -23.63
CA GLU A 38 -13.45 13.67 -23.01
C GLU A 38 -12.38 13.95 -21.97
N HIS A 39 -11.90 12.91 -21.30
CA HIS A 39 -10.87 13.01 -20.26
C HIS A 39 -9.47 12.67 -20.78
N HIS A 40 -9.37 11.90 -21.87
CA HIS A 40 -8.15 11.34 -22.43
C HIS A 40 -8.25 11.25 -23.95
N ALA A 41 -8.21 12.40 -24.63
CA ALA A 41 -8.29 12.47 -26.09
C ALA A 41 -7.03 11.92 -26.79
N GLU A 42 -5.95 11.66 -26.06
CA GLU A 42 -4.74 10.97 -26.53
C GLU A 42 -4.97 9.48 -26.87
N GLY A 43 -6.11 8.91 -26.49
CA GLY A 43 -6.54 7.59 -26.95
C GLY A 43 -6.38 6.49 -25.90
N ASP A 44 -5.22 5.81 -25.88
CA ASP A 44 -4.99 4.62 -25.06
C ASP A 44 -4.12 4.87 -23.83
N VAL A 45 -4.16 3.92 -22.88
CA VAL A 45 -3.47 4.03 -21.59
C VAL A 45 -1.94 4.08 -21.76
N TRP A 46 -1.36 3.37 -22.73
CA TRP A 46 0.09 3.38 -22.94
C TRP A 46 0.56 4.69 -23.56
N THR A 47 -0.18 5.23 -24.53
CA THR A 47 0.07 6.55 -25.10
C THR A 47 0.05 7.62 -24.02
N HIS A 48 -0.98 7.62 -23.16
CA HIS A 48 -1.03 8.52 -22.00
C HIS A 48 0.17 8.33 -21.06
N THR A 49 0.48 7.09 -20.68
CA THR A 49 1.62 6.80 -19.78
C THR A 49 2.94 7.36 -20.32
N LYS A 50 3.18 7.28 -21.64
CA LYS A 50 4.37 7.89 -22.26
C LYS A 50 4.38 9.41 -22.12
N MET A 51 3.25 10.05 -22.41
CA MET A 51 3.10 11.51 -22.27
C MET A 51 3.30 11.96 -20.81
N VAL A 52 2.81 11.20 -19.83
CA VAL A 52 3.03 11.46 -18.40
C VAL A 52 4.51 11.37 -18.04
N CYS A 53 5.21 10.31 -18.47
CA CYS A 53 6.65 10.18 -18.23
C CYS A 53 7.46 11.31 -18.89
N GLU A 54 7.12 11.70 -20.11
CA GLU A 54 7.76 12.81 -20.84
C GLU A 54 7.51 14.16 -20.16
N ALA A 55 6.29 14.40 -19.67
CA ALA A 55 5.97 15.58 -18.87
C ALA A 55 6.78 15.58 -17.58
N LEU A 56 6.83 14.45 -16.85
CA LEU A 56 7.53 14.32 -15.58
C LEU A 56 9.02 14.70 -15.69
N VAL A 57 9.73 14.13 -16.67
CA VAL A 57 11.18 14.36 -16.83
C VAL A 57 11.49 15.80 -17.25
N GLY A 58 10.51 16.51 -17.82
CA GLY A 58 10.58 17.93 -18.14
C GLY A 58 10.36 18.86 -16.94
N LEU A 59 9.86 18.37 -15.80
CA LEU A 59 9.59 19.18 -14.62
C LEU A 59 10.87 19.52 -13.85
N PRO A 60 11.20 20.81 -13.60
CA PRO A 60 12.37 21.20 -12.83
C PRO A 60 12.41 20.57 -11.43
N ASP A 61 11.25 20.45 -10.78
CA ASP A 61 11.13 19.85 -9.45
C ASP A 61 11.53 18.37 -9.46
N TRP A 62 11.19 17.61 -10.50
CA TRP A 62 11.67 16.23 -10.66
C TRP A 62 13.18 16.18 -10.89
N GLN A 63 13.71 17.07 -11.74
CA GLN A 63 15.15 17.12 -12.03
C GLN A 63 15.97 17.44 -10.78
N ALA A 64 15.43 18.27 -9.88
CA ALA A 64 16.04 18.65 -8.61
C ALA A 64 16.01 17.55 -7.53
N LEU A 65 15.17 16.51 -7.68
CA LEU A 65 15.13 15.39 -6.74
C LEU A 65 16.46 14.64 -6.70
N ALA A 66 16.75 14.01 -5.56
CA ALA A 66 17.85 13.05 -5.46
C ALA A 66 17.66 11.89 -6.47
N PRO A 67 18.74 11.29 -7.00
CA PRO A 67 18.64 10.23 -8.01
C PRO A 67 17.71 9.07 -7.62
N ALA A 68 17.77 8.64 -6.36
CA ALA A 68 16.90 7.58 -5.84
C ALA A 68 15.40 7.95 -5.86
N ASP A 69 15.08 9.21 -5.55
CA ASP A 69 13.71 9.70 -5.57
C ASP A 69 13.20 9.90 -7.00
N ARG A 70 14.06 10.35 -7.93
CA ARG A 70 13.74 10.41 -9.36
C ARG A 70 13.33 9.04 -9.90
N GLU A 71 14.10 7.99 -9.60
CA GLU A 71 13.78 6.62 -10.03
C GLU A 71 12.42 6.14 -9.47
N VAL A 72 12.12 6.43 -8.19
CA VAL A 72 10.84 6.07 -7.57
C VAL A 72 9.66 6.80 -8.21
N VAL A 73 9.74 8.12 -8.40
CA VAL A 73 8.65 8.89 -9.01
C VAL A 73 8.47 8.52 -10.47
N PHE A 74 9.56 8.34 -11.22
CA PHE A 74 9.50 7.90 -12.62
C PHE A 74 8.84 6.53 -12.79
N ALA A 75 9.22 5.54 -11.99
CA ALA A 75 8.56 4.24 -12.04
C ALA A 75 7.11 4.29 -11.58
N SER A 76 6.77 5.20 -10.66
CA SER A 76 5.38 5.41 -10.27
C SER A 76 4.56 5.99 -11.43
N ALA A 77 5.11 6.94 -12.19
CA ALA A 77 4.49 7.46 -13.42
C ALA A 77 4.31 6.38 -14.48
N LEU A 78 5.33 5.56 -14.71
CA LEU A 78 5.27 4.45 -15.67
C LEU A 78 4.18 3.42 -15.34
N LEU A 79 3.85 3.25 -14.05
CA LEU A 79 2.99 2.17 -13.56
C LEU A 79 1.65 2.66 -12.97
N HIS A 80 1.39 3.97 -12.92
CA HIS A 80 0.24 4.55 -12.20
C HIS A 80 -1.10 3.96 -12.64
N ASP A 81 -1.20 3.66 -13.94
CA ASP A 81 -2.40 3.16 -14.60
C ASP A 81 -2.32 1.70 -15.07
N ILE A 82 -1.33 0.93 -14.59
CA ILE A 82 -1.10 -0.47 -15.02
C ILE A 82 -2.35 -1.36 -14.88
N ALA A 83 -3.26 -1.02 -13.97
CA ALA A 83 -4.49 -1.78 -13.71
C ALA A 83 -5.70 -1.31 -14.52
N LYS A 84 -5.65 -0.19 -15.26
CA LYS A 84 -6.76 0.24 -16.11
C LYS A 84 -7.26 -0.90 -17.03
N PRO A 85 -6.41 -1.67 -17.74
CA PRO A 85 -6.86 -2.77 -18.61
C PRO A 85 -7.75 -3.82 -17.93
N VAL A 86 -7.50 -4.13 -16.65
CA VAL A 86 -8.28 -5.14 -15.89
C VAL A 86 -9.45 -4.53 -15.11
N CYS A 87 -9.55 -3.20 -15.08
CA CYS A 87 -10.60 -2.44 -14.39
C CYS A 87 -11.56 -1.74 -15.35
N THR A 88 -11.26 -1.70 -16.66
CA THR A 88 -12.08 -1.03 -17.67
C THR A 88 -13.46 -1.65 -17.81
N ARG A 89 -14.47 -0.78 -17.79
CA ARG A 89 -15.88 -1.07 -18.03
C ARG A 89 -16.44 0.00 -18.97
N ILE A 90 -17.41 -0.40 -19.78
CA ILE A 90 -18.18 0.51 -20.63
C ILE A 90 -19.57 0.62 -20.04
N GLU A 91 -19.93 1.80 -19.56
CA GLU A 91 -21.20 2.10 -18.90
C GLU A 91 -21.78 3.36 -19.55
N ASP A 92 -23.02 3.30 -20.06
CA ASP A 92 -23.70 4.41 -20.74
C ASP A 92 -22.88 5.08 -21.87
N GLY A 93 -22.14 4.27 -22.62
CA GLY A 93 -21.25 4.74 -23.70
C GLY A 93 -19.99 5.44 -23.22
N ARG A 94 -19.72 5.45 -21.90
CA ARG A 94 -18.52 6.02 -21.27
C ARG A 94 -17.57 4.92 -20.83
N ILE A 95 -16.27 5.19 -20.97
CA ILE A 95 -15.22 4.28 -20.51
C ILE A 95 -14.85 4.67 -19.09
N ARG A 96 -14.95 3.72 -18.16
CA ARG A 96 -14.65 3.94 -16.74
C ARG A 96 -13.73 2.84 -16.21
N GLN A 97 -12.83 3.20 -15.28
CA GLN A 97 -11.92 2.25 -14.62
C GLN A 97 -12.00 2.37 -13.08
N PRO A 98 -13.16 2.09 -12.46
CA PRO A 98 -13.30 2.23 -11.02
C PRO A 98 -12.34 1.28 -10.28
N GLY A 99 -11.61 1.82 -9.30
CA GLY A 99 -10.70 1.04 -8.45
C GLY A 99 -9.36 0.66 -9.11
N HIS A 100 -9.00 1.24 -10.26
CA HIS A 100 -7.71 0.93 -10.90
C HIS A 100 -6.52 1.32 -10.01
N SER A 101 -6.54 2.44 -9.28
CA SER A 101 -5.40 2.86 -8.44
C SER A 101 -5.06 1.85 -7.32
N PRO A 102 -6.01 1.41 -6.46
CA PRO A 102 -5.73 0.38 -5.46
C PRO A 102 -5.40 -0.99 -6.08
N ARG A 103 -6.03 -1.35 -7.23
CA ARG A 103 -5.70 -2.58 -7.95
C ARG A 103 -4.28 -2.54 -8.54
N GLY A 104 -3.88 -1.38 -9.07
CA GLY A 104 -2.56 -1.10 -9.64
C GLY A 104 -1.48 -1.25 -8.59
N ALA A 105 -1.67 -0.68 -7.41
CA ALA A 105 -0.74 -0.83 -6.29
C ALA A 105 -0.47 -2.31 -5.92
N LEU A 106 -1.50 -3.16 -5.94
CA LEU A 106 -1.35 -4.60 -5.70
C LEU A 106 -0.57 -5.30 -6.82
N MET A 107 -0.86 -4.95 -8.08
CA MET A 107 -0.15 -5.49 -9.25
C MET A 107 1.33 -5.10 -9.23
N VAL A 108 1.61 -3.82 -9.01
CA VAL A 108 2.97 -3.27 -8.91
C VAL A 108 3.74 -3.94 -7.77
N ARG A 109 3.14 -4.03 -6.58
CA ARG A 109 3.78 -4.69 -5.43
C ARG A 109 4.16 -6.13 -5.73
N ALA A 110 3.22 -6.92 -6.26
CA ALA A 110 3.47 -8.31 -6.60
C ALA A 110 4.56 -8.47 -7.66
N MET A 111 4.56 -7.61 -8.68
CA MET A 111 5.55 -7.61 -9.76
C MET A 111 6.96 -7.29 -9.23
N LEU A 112 7.11 -6.16 -8.55
CA LEU A 112 8.39 -5.69 -8.02
C LEU A 112 8.95 -6.63 -6.94
N TRP A 113 8.08 -7.26 -6.13
CA TRP A 113 8.48 -8.29 -5.17
C TRP A 113 9.07 -9.53 -5.85
N LYS A 114 8.47 -10.00 -6.96
CA LYS A 114 9.01 -11.12 -7.76
C LYS A 114 10.35 -10.77 -8.41
N MET A 115 10.56 -9.50 -8.74
CA MET A 115 11.81 -8.97 -9.28
C MET A 115 12.91 -8.80 -8.21
N GLY A 116 12.58 -8.94 -6.92
CA GLY A 116 13.54 -8.76 -5.83
C GLY A 116 13.88 -7.29 -5.55
N VAL A 117 13.00 -6.36 -5.92
CA VAL A 117 13.18 -4.95 -5.60
C VAL A 117 13.12 -4.75 -4.09
N ASP A 118 13.99 -3.87 -3.60
CA ASP A 118 14.06 -3.49 -2.19
C ASP A 118 12.66 -3.14 -1.64
N PRO A 119 12.26 -3.70 -0.47
CA PRO A 119 10.95 -3.46 0.11
C PRO A 119 10.59 -1.99 0.30
N VAL A 120 11.52 -1.13 0.71
CA VAL A 120 11.24 0.29 0.92
C VAL A 120 10.94 0.97 -0.42
N VAL A 121 11.75 0.70 -1.45
CA VAL A 121 11.52 1.23 -2.81
C VAL A 121 10.20 0.73 -3.38
N ARG A 122 9.94 -0.57 -3.29
CA ARG A 122 8.71 -1.21 -3.77
C ARG A 122 7.46 -0.56 -3.19
N GLU A 123 7.45 -0.35 -1.88
CA GLU A 123 6.27 0.16 -1.18
C GLU A 123 6.04 1.64 -1.42
N ARG A 124 7.12 2.44 -1.57
CA ARG A 124 7.00 3.83 -2.01
C ARG A 124 6.30 3.94 -3.38
N ILE A 125 6.70 3.10 -4.34
CA ILE A 125 6.08 3.09 -5.68
C ILE A 125 4.62 2.63 -5.59
N ALA A 126 4.36 1.52 -4.90
CA ALA A 126 3.00 1.00 -4.75
C ALA A 126 2.06 2.00 -4.06
N ALA A 127 2.56 2.76 -3.08
CA ALA A 127 1.79 3.78 -2.38
C ALA A 127 1.51 5.01 -3.25
N LEU A 128 2.49 5.47 -4.06
CA LEU A 128 2.27 6.51 -5.06
C LEU A 128 1.23 6.08 -6.11
N VAL A 129 1.37 4.89 -6.68
CA VAL A 129 0.40 4.32 -7.64
C VAL A 129 -1.00 4.21 -7.02
N ARG A 130 -1.11 3.81 -5.75
CA ARG A 130 -2.40 3.72 -5.05
C ARG A 130 -3.11 5.08 -4.96
N THR A 131 -2.36 6.14 -4.78
CA THR A 131 -2.86 7.47 -4.38
C THR A 131 -2.79 8.52 -5.48
N HIS A 132 -2.28 8.18 -6.67
CA HIS A 132 -1.92 9.13 -7.74
C HIS A 132 -3.03 10.10 -8.16
N GLN A 133 -4.31 9.73 -8.02
CA GLN A 133 -5.43 10.62 -8.39
C GLN A 133 -5.90 11.54 -7.26
N ILE A 134 -5.43 11.33 -6.03
CA ILE A 134 -6.00 12.01 -4.86
C ILE A 134 -5.83 13.54 -4.94
N PRO A 135 -4.67 14.10 -5.34
CA PRO A 135 -4.51 15.54 -5.42
C PRO A 135 -5.49 16.23 -6.38
N PHE A 136 -6.03 15.54 -7.38
CA PHE A 136 -7.07 16.12 -8.26
C PHE A 136 -8.36 16.49 -7.52
N PHE A 137 -8.65 15.88 -6.37
CA PHE A 137 -9.97 15.95 -5.75
C PHE A 137 -9.96 16.22 -4.24
N LEU A 138 -8.79 16.21 -3.59
CA LEU A 138 -8.72 16.20 -2.12
C LEU A 138 -9.34 17.46 -1.49
N ILE A 139 -9.07 18.63 -2.06
CA ILE A 139 -9.48 19.93 -1.47
C ILE A 139 -11.00 20.14 -1.54
N ASP A 140 -11.66 19.49 -2.50
CA ASP A 140 -13.11 19.54 -2.66
C ASP A 140 -13.86 18.59 -1.68
N GLN A 141 -13.15 17.89 -0.79
CA GLN A 141 -13.73 16.89 0.12
C GLN A 141 -13.79 17.39 1.57
N ASP A 142 -14.90 17.09 2.26
CA ASP A 142 -15.10 17.46 3.67
C ASP A 142 -14.03 16.88 4.61
N ASP A 143 -13.45 15.73 4.26
CA ASP A 143 -12.44 15.01 5.04
C ASP A 143 -10.99 15.25 4.58
N ALA A 144 -10.73 16.30 3.77
CA ALA A 144 -9.43 16.66 3.20
C ALA A 144 -8.27 16.52 4.20
N ARG A 145 -8.44 17.05 5.42
CA ARG A 145 -7.45 16.99 6.50
C ARG A 145 -7.14 15.56 6.93
N ARG A 146 -8.17 14.75 7.14
CA ARG A 146 -8.03 13.35 7.54
C ARG A 146 -7.34 12.55 6.46
N ARG A 147 -7.71 12.80 5.21
CA ARG A 147 -7.14 12.14 4.04
C ARG A 147 -5.68 12.52 3.81
N ALA A 148 -5.31 13.79 3.92
CA ALA A 148 -3.92 14.26 3.87
C ALA A 148 -3.08 13.66 5.02
N ALA A 149 -3.62 13.66 6.25
CA ALA A 149 -2.98 13.03 7.39
C ALA A 149 -2.75 11.53 7.16
N GLN A 150 -3.71 10.81 6.57
CA GLN A 150 -3.58 9.39 6.24
C GLN A 150 -2.50 9.13 5.17
N ILE A 151 -2.55 9.87 4.06
CA ILE A 151 -1.63 9.69 2.92
C ILE A 151 -0.19 9.97 3.34
N SER A 152 0.03 11.06 4.07
CA SER A 152 1.38 11.45 4.53
C SER A 152 2.07 10.40 5.41
N GLN A 153 1.31 9.48 6.04
CA GLN A 153 1.91 8.35 6.79
C GLN A 153 2.55 7.28 5.89
N THR A 154 2.29 7.31 4.58
CA THR A 154 2.74 6.27 3.63
C THR A 154 3.42 6.84 2.38
N VAL A 155 3.16 8.10 2.06
CA VAL A 155 3.63 8.76 0.85
C VAL A 155 4.11 10.17 1.20
N ARG A 156 5.24 10.57 0.65
CA ARG A 156 5.66 11.97 0.62
C ARG A 156 4.74 12.76 -0.31
N CYS A 157 4.00 13.72 0.24
CA CYS A 157 2.95 14.42 -0.50
C CYS A 157 3.52 15.29 -1.63
N ASP A 158 4.74 15.79 -1.53
CA ASP A 158 5.44 16.48 -2.63
C ASP A 158 5.73 15.54 -3.82
N HIS A 159 6.17 14.31 -3.57
CA HIS A 159 6.34 13.30 -4.62
C HIS A 159 5.01 12.90 -5.26
N LEU A 160 3.94 12.82 -4.46
CA LEU A 160 2.59 12.57 -4.96
C LEU A 160 2.11 13.71 -5.85
N ALA A 161 2.25 14.96 -5.41
CA ALA A 161 1.88 16.13 -6.19
C ALA A 161 2.65 16.19 -7.51
N LEU A 162 3.95 15.87 -7.50
CA LEU A 162 4.78 15.83 -8.70
C LEU A 162 4.30 14.77 -9.71
N LEU A 163 3.99 13.56 -9.24
CA LEU A 163 3.40 12.49 -10.06
C LEU A 163 2.05 12.94 -10.65
N THR A 164 1.17 13.49 -9.83
CA THR A 164 -0.17 13.93 -10.26
C THR A 164 -0.11 15.12 -11.22
N ARG A 165 0.88 16.01 -11.05
CA ARG A 165 1.14 17.10 -12.00
C ARG A 165 1.57 16.57 -13.36
N ALA A 166 2.47 15.58 -13.38
CA ALA A 166 2.86 14.94 -14.62
C ALA A 166 1.68 14.23 -15.31
N ASP A 167 0.78 13.58 -14.55
CA ASP A 167 -0.47 12.99 -15.07
C ASP A 167 -1.37 14.06 -15.72
N ALA A 168 -1.60 15.19 -15.04
CA ALA A 168 -2.35 16.31 -15.60
C ALA A 168 -1.73 16.87 -16.90
N LEU A 169 -0.41 17.05 -16.92
CA LEU A 169 0.30 17.61 -18.08
C LEU A 169 0.39 16.62 -19.26
N GLY A 170 0.40 15.32 -18.98
CA GLY A 170 0.37 14.24 -19.98
C GLY A 170 -1.03 13.91 -20.52
N ARG A 171 -2.06 14.67 -20.14
CA ARG A 171 -3.47 14.43 -20.46
C ARG A 171 -3.99 15.43 -21.50
N ILE A 172 -4.73 14.96 -22.50
CA ILE A 172 -5.48 15.82 -23.42
C ILE A 172 -6.95 15.82 -22.99
N CYS A 173 -7.38 16.85 -22.28
CA CYS A 173 -8.75 16.99 -21.79
C CYS A 173 -9.28 18.43 -21.94
N ARG A 174 -10.57 18.64 -21.67
CA ARG A 174 -11.23 19.94 -21.83
C ARG A 174 -10.75 21.02 -20.85
N ASP A 175 -10.36 20.65 -19.64
CA ASP A 175 -10.03 21.59 -18.55
C ASP A 175 -8.80 21.10 -17.75
N PRO A 176 -7.60 21.15 -18.34
CA PRO A 176 -6.37 20.76 -17.65
C PRO A 176 -5.99 21.76 -16.55
N GLN A 177 -6.39 23.03 -16.67
CA GLN A 177 -6.05 24.08 -15.70
C GLN A 177 -6.66 23.79 -14.33
N ARG A 178 -7.95 23.39 -14.29
CA ARG A 178 -8.59 22.99 -13.02
C ARG A 178 -7.84 21.87 -12.30
N LEU A 179 -7.29 20.89 -13.03
CA LEU A 179 -6.50 19.82 -12.42
C LEU A 179 -5.22 20.37 -11.80
N LEU A 180 -4.53 21.27 -12.49
CA LEU A 180 -3.31 21.92 -11.99
C LEU A 180 -3.61 22.78 -10.76
N ASP A 181 -4.68 23.57 -10.78
CA ASP A 181 -5.11 24.40 -9.66
C ASP A 181 -5.40 23.54 -8.41
N ASN A 182 -6.11 22.42 -8.57
CA ASN A 182 -6.38 21.50 -7.47
C ASN A 182 -5.10 20.85 -6.90
N ILE A 183 -4.10 20.59 -7.75
CA ILE A 183 -2.79 20.08 -7.29
C ILE A 183 -2.03 21.16 -6.52
N ASP A 184 -2.04 22.42 -6.99
CA ASP A 184 -1.43 23.55 -6.28
C ASP A 184 -2.07 23.74 -4.90
N LEU A 185 -3.40 23.70 -4.83
CA LEU A 185 -4.14 23.75 -3.57
C LEU A 185 -3.80 22.56 -2.66
N PHE A 186 -3.62 21.35 -3.20
CA PHE A 186 -3.17 20.20 -2.42
C PHE A 186 -1.77 20.41 -1.82
N VAL A 187 -0.83 20.99 -2.60
CA VAL A 187 0.52 21.30 -2.13
C VAL A 187 0.47 22.31 -0.98
N ASP A 188 -0.25 23.41 -1.16
CA ASP A 188 -0.41 24.46 -0.14
C ASP A 188 -1.07 23.90 1.14
N PHE A 189 -2.12 23.09 0.98
CA PHE A 189 -2.81 22.45 2.09
C PHE A 189 -1.91 21.50 2.89
N CYS A 190 -1.12 20.67 2.20
CA CYS A 190 -0.17 19.79 2.86
C CYS A 190 0.97 20.57 3.52
N ALA A 191 1.41 21.69 2.94
CA ALA A 191 2.44 22.55 3.52
C ALA A 191 1.94 23.24 4.80
N GLU A 192 0.73 23.82 4.77
CA GLU A 192 0.08 24.45 5.93
C GLU A 192 -0.05 23.48 7.12
N HIS A 193 -0.26 22.20 6.81
CA HIS A 193 -0.39 21.14 7.79
C HIS A 193 0.91 20.40 8.14
N GLU A 194 2.06 20.90 7.67
CA GLU A 194 3.38 20.29 7.89
C GLU A 194 3.46 18.80 7.48
N CYS A 195 2.75 18.42 6.41
CA CYS A 195 2.71 17.05 5.90
C CYS A 195 3.06 16.94 4.41
N LEU A 196 3.74 17.95 3.84
CA LEU A 196 4.15 17.97 2.43
C LEU A 196 5.37 17.07 2.18
N ASP A 197 6.46 17.29 2.91
CA ASP A 197 7.75 16.60 2.80
C ASP A 197 7.97 15.51 3.86
N GLY A 198 7.05 15.38 4.81
CA GLY A 198 7.08 14.42 5.89
C GLY A 198 5.68 13.97 6.33
N PRO A 199 5.60 12.96 7.21
CA PRO A 199 4.34 12.49 7.74
C PRO A 199 3.72 13.52 8.69
N TRP A 200 2.38 13.63 8.66
CA TRP A 200 1.64 14.39 9.66
C TRP A 200 2.06 13.99 11.08
N LYS A 201 2.42 14.98 11.90
CA LYS A 201 2.89 14.77 13.26
C LYS A 201 1.71 14.63 14.23
N PHE A 202 1.69 13.51 14.95
CA PHE A 202 0.73 13.26 16.02
C PHE A 202 1.44 13.35 17.38
N PRO A 203 0.77 13.84 18.45
CA PRO A 203 1.36 13.92 19.80
C PRO A 203 1.88 12.59 20.34
N SER A 204 1.23 11.49 19.97
CA SER A 204 1.66 10.14 20.33
C SER A 204 1.13 9.12 19.33
N ALA A 205 1.72 7.93 19.33
CA ALA A 205 1.23 6.82 18.52
C ALA A 205 -0.20 6.41 18.89
N HIS A 206 -0.57 6.54 20.17
CA HIS A 206 -1.93 6.31 20.63
C HIS A 206 -2.90 7.38 20.11
N THR A 207 -2.49 8.66 20.09
CA THR A 207 -3.29 9.74 19.50
C THR A 207 -3.54 9.49 18.01
N ARG A 208 -2.51 9.08 17.26
CA ARG A 208 -2.64 8.70 15.84
C ARG A 208 -3.63 7.54 15.65
N PHE A 209 -3.49 6.48 16.44
CA PHE A 209 -4.37 5.32 16.38
C PHE A 209 -5.84 5.69 16.64
N VAL A 210 -6.11 6.46 17.68
CA VAL A 210 -7.46 6.91 18.02
C VAL A 210 -8.02 7.87 16.97
N TYR A 211 -7.20 8.79 16.44
CA TYR A 211 -7.61 9.71 15.37
C TYR A 211 -8.16 8.95 14.16
N PHE A 212 -7.45 7.94 13.65
CA PHE A 212 -7.90 7.16 12.49
C PHE A 212 -9.08 6.21 12.78
N ARG A 213 -9.48 6.05 14.03
CA ARG A 213 -10.63 5.23 14.46
C ARG A 213 -11.87 6.02 14.87
N SER A 214 -11.75 7.32 15.09
CA SER A 214 -12.85 8.19 15.50
C SER A 214 -13.11 9.26 14.46
N ASP A 215 -14.39 9.65 14.34
CA ASP A 215 -14.80 10.78 13.52
C ASP A 215 -14.62 12.09 14.31
N ASP A 216 -14.34 13.18 13.59
CA ASP A 216 -14.36 14.56 14.10
C ASP A 216 -13.44 14.87 15.31
N ARG A 217 -12.27 14.22 15.37
CA ARG A 217 -11.24 14.53 16.38
C ARG A 217 -10.18 15.46 15.81
N ASP A 218 -9.79 16.49 16.55
CA ASP A 218 -8.64 17.31 16.18
C ASP A 218 -7.33 16.53 16.46
N PRO A 219 -6.48 16.31 15.44
CA PRO A 219 -5.27 15.48 15.55
C PRO A 219 -4.18 16.09 16.45
N ARG A 220 -4.29 17.37 16.82
CA ARG A 220 -3.29 18.10 17.61
C ARG A 220 -3.42 17.85 19.11
N PHE A 221 -4.59 17.44 19.59
CA PHE A 221 -4.81 17.22 21.02
C PHE A 221 -4.48 15.77 21.42
N ALA A 222 -3.54 15.64 22.36
CA ALA A 222 -3.14 14.35 22.89
C ALA A 222 -4.32 13.60 23.51
N VAL A 223 -4.42 12.31 23.21
CA VAL A 223 -5.32 11.38 23.88
C VAL A 223 -4.60 10.79 25.10
N HIS A 224 -5.29 10.71 26.23
CA HIS A 224 -4.78 9.95 27.38
C HIS A 224 -4.71 8.47 27.04
N ASP A 225 -3.53 7.88 27.18
CA ASP A 225 -3.30 6.47 26.86
C ASP A 225 -3.74 5.58 28.03
N ASP A 226 -4.92 4.97 27.90
CA ASP A 226 -5.55 4.11 28.89
C ASP A 226 -5.42 2.60 28.55
N THR A 227 -4.47 2.27 27.67
CA THR A 227 -4.25 0.88 27.23
C THR A 227 -3.82 -0.03 28.37
N ARG A 228 -4.37 -1.25 28.42
CA ARG A 228 -4.21 -2.18 29.57
C ARG A 228 -3.32 -3.39 29.30
N CYS A 229 -3.20 -3.77 28.04
CA CYS A 229 -2.31 -4.83 27.57
C CYS A 229 -1.88 -4.54 26.12
N GLU A 230 -0.98 -5.34 25.58
CA GLU A 230 -0.54 -5.25 24.19
C GLU A 230 -0.86 -6.54 23.43
N VAL A 231 -1.47 -6.42 22.27
CA VAL A 231 -1.68 -7.53 21.33
C VAL A 231 -0.73 -7.36 20.16
N THR A 232 0.07 -8.39 19.90
CA THR A 232 0.95 -8.44 18.73
C THR A 232 0.28 -9.23 17.61
N LEU A 233 -0.06 -8.57 16.50
CA LEU A 233 -0.62 -9.18 15.31
C LEU A 233 0.51 -9.51 14.34
N MET A 234 0.69 -10.79 14.03
CA MET A 234 1.60 -11.19 12.96
C MET A 234 0.95 -10.97 11.59
N SER A 235 1.73 -10.51 10.62
CA SER A 235 1.31 -10.37 9.22
C SER A 235 2.43 -10.82 8.29
N GLY A 236 2.10 -11.60 7.26
CA GLY A 236 3.08 -12.10 6.30
C GLY A 236 2.58 -13.32 5.54
N LEU A 237 3.13 -13.53 4.35
CA LEU A 237 2.77 -14.66 3.49
C LEU A 237 3.02 -16.02 4.18
N PRO A 238 2.33 -17.10 3.77
CA PRO A 238 2.73 -18.45 4.17
C PRO A 238 4.20 -18.68 3.84
N GLY A 239 4.93 -19.33 4.74
CA GLY A 239 6.36 -19.54 4.59
C GLY A 239 7.23 -18.36 5.01
N SER A 240 6.70 -17.18 5.35
CA SER A 240 7.51 -16.01 5.75
C SER A 240 8.29 -16.17 7.07
N GLY A 241 8.13 -17.28 7.79
CA GLY A 241 8.82 -17.54 9.07
C GLY A 241 8.19 -16.84 10.28
N LYS A 242 6.88 -16.58 10.28
CA LYS A 242 6.15 -16.00 11.43
C LYS A 242 6.34 -16.83 12.71
N ASP A 243 6.14 -18.14 12.63
CA ASP A 243 6.23 -19.05 13.77
C ASP A 243 7.64 -18.99 14.40
N HIS A 244 8.66 -19.16 13.56
CA HIS A 244 10.07 -19.02 13.97
C HIS A 244 10.35 -17.64 14.60
N TRP A 245 9.84 -16.55 14.01
CA TRP A 245 10.04 -15.22 14.57
C TRP A 245 9.39 -15.07 15.95
N ILE A 246 8.18 -15.59 16.14
CA ILE A 246 7.48 -15.57 17.44
C ILE A 246 8.29 -16.31 18.49
N GLU A 247 8.71 -17.55 18.23
CA GLU A 247 9.45 -18.40 19.17
C GLU A 247 10.76 -17.75 19.66
N HIS A 248 11.43 -16.98 18.80
CA HIS A 248 12.73 -16.38 19.11
C HIS A 248 12.63 -14.98 19.73
N ASN A 249 11.52 -14.28 19.53
CA ASN A 249 11.41 -12.86 19.92
C ASN A 249 10.36 -12.60 21.00
N LEU A 250 9.40 -13.51 21.20
CA LEU A 250 8.29 -13.30 22.11
C LEU A 250 8.10 -14.51 23.04
N ASN A 251 7.89 -14.23 24.32
CA ASN A 251 7.48 -15.21 25.32
C ASN A 251 6.07 -14.88 25.82
N LEU A 252 5.08 -15.05 24.94
CA LEU A 252 3.68 -14.70 25.17
C LEU A 252 2.76 -15.85 24.73
N PRO A 253 1.54 -15.96 25.28
CA PRO A 253 0.51 -16.86 24.74
C PRO A 253 0.26 -16.55 23.25
N VAL A 254 0.10 -17.60 22.43
CA VAL A 254 -0.11 -17.47 20.99
C VAL A 254 -1.47 -18.04 20.61
N VAL A 255 -2.32 -17.19 20.03
CA VAL A 255 -3.54 -17.61 19.34
C VAL A 255 -3.19 -17.86 17.87
N SER A 256 -3.03 -19.13 17.50
CA SER A 256 -2.65 -19.53 16.14
C SER A 256 -3.82 -20.17 15.40
N LEU A 257 -4.19 -19.60 14.25
CA LEU A 257 -5.26 -20.14 13.41
C LEU A 257 -4.86 -21.47 12.76
N ASP A 258 -3.57 -21.71 12.56
CA ASP A 258 -3.08 -22.97 12.00
C ASP A 258 -3.09 -24.07 13.06
N ALA A 259 -2.65 -23.79 14.29
CA ALA A 259 -2.76 -24.74 15.41
C ALA A 259 -4.21 -25.13 15.70
N LEU A 260 -5.13 -24.15 15.70
CA LEU A 260 -6.57 -24.41 15.87
C LEU A 260 -7.18 -25.22 14.73
N ARG A 261 -6.62 -25.19 13.52
CA ARG A 261 -7.08 -26.07 12.42
C ARG A 261 -6.69 -27.51 12.67
N GLU A 262 -5.46 -27.73 13.12
CA GLU A 262 -4.92 -29.04 13.45
C GLU A 262 -5.66 -29.67 14.64
N GLU A 263 -5.91 -28.89 15.70
CA GLU A 263 -6.67 -29.34 16.88
C GLU A 263 -8.10 -29.77 16.55
N LEU A 264 -8.74 -29.10 15.58
CA LEU A 264 -10.12 -29.39 15.17
C LEU A 264 -10.22 -30.46 14.07
N ASP A 265 -9.10 -31.08 13.66
CA ASP A 265 -9.00 -32.03 12.54
C ASP A 265 -9.68 -31.52 11.26
N LEU A 266 -9.56 -30.21 11.01
CA LEU A 266 -10.14 -29.58 9.83
C LEU A 266 -9.08 -29.46 8.75
N SER A 267 -9.40 -29.95 7.54
CA SER A 267 -8.56 -29.70 6.38
C SER A 267 -8.36 -28.19 6.16
N HIS A 268 -7.28 -27.80 5.47
CA HIS A 268 -7.07 -26.39 5.08
C HIS A 268 -8.19 -25.82 4.18
N THR A 269 -9.07 -26.67 3.66
CA THR A 269 -10.28 -26.33 2.89
C THR A 269 -11.59 -26.46 3.70
N GLY A 270 -11.51 -26.87 4.97
CA GLY A 270 -12.63 -27.05 5.88
C GLY A 270 -13.30 -25.73 6.32
N PRO A 271 -14.31 -25.80 7.21
CA PRO A 271 -15.11 -24.65 7.61
C PRO A 271 -14.28 -23.60 8.36
N GLN A 272 -13.77 -22.61 7.61
CA GLN A 272 -12.93 -21.51 8.11
C GLN A 272 -13.60 -20.70 9.23
N HIS A 273 -14.93 -20.63 9.24
CA HIS A 273 -15.69 -19.89 10.23
C HIS A 273 -15.50 -20.46 11.65
N ALA A 274 -15.46 -21.78 11.83
CA ALA A 274 -15.31 -22.39 13.15
C ALA A 274 -13.94 -22.06 13.78
N VAL A 275 -12.87 -22.17 12.99
CA VAL A 275 -11.50 -21.83 13.41
C VAL A 275 -11.40 -20.36 13.81
N ILE A 276 -11.95 -19.45 12.98
CA ILE A 276 -11.91 -18.01 13.28
C ILE A 276 -12.70 -17.70 14.55
N GLN A 277 -13.85 -18.33 14.78
CA GLN A 277 -14.63 -18.14 15.99
C GLN A 277 -13.88 -18.64 17.23
N ALA A 278 -13.28 -19.83 17.17
CA ALA A 278 -12.46 -20.37 18.25
C ALA A 278 -11.28 -19.45 18.59
N ALA A 279 -10.55 -18.98 17.57
CA ALA A 279 -9.46 -18.02 17.74
C ALA A 279 -9.92 -16.71 18.38
N ARG A 280 -11.08 -16.18 17.95
CA ARG A 280 -11.65 -14.96 18.53
C ARG A 280 -12.07 -15.15 19.99
N GLU A 281 -12.56 -16.33 20.37
CA GLU A 281 -12.90 -16.58 21.78
C GLU A 281 -11.65 -16.67 22.65
N GLN A 282 -10.61 -17.39 22.22
CA GLN A 282 -9.31 -17.40 22.93
C GLN A 282 -8.74 -15.98 23.09
N ALA A 283 -8.79 -15.16 22.04
CA ALA A 283 -8.39 -13.76 22.13
C ALA A 283 -9.24 -12.96 23.13
N ARG A 284 -10.56 -13.15 23.16
CA ARG A 284 -11.45 -12.51 24.14
C ARG A 284 -11.11 -12.92 25.57
N GLU A 285 -10.76 -14.18 25.82
CA GLU A 285 -10.33 -14.63 27.14
C GLU A 285 -9.09 -13.89 27.63
N HIS A 286 -8.06 -13.75 26.79
CA HIS A 286 -6.87 -12.95 27.12
C HIS A 286 -7.20 -11.47 27.34
N LEU A 287 -8.00 -10.88 26.45
CA LEU A 287 -8.40 -9.47 26.53
C LEU A 287 -9.20 -9.16 27.81
N ARG A 288 -10.16 -10.01 28.19
CA ARG A 288 -10.94 -9.88 29.45
C ARG A 288 -10.04 -9.89 30.69
N ARG A 289 -8.91 -10.61 30.63
CA ARG A 289 -7.90 -10.68 31.70
C ARG A 289 -6.84 -9.58 31.59
N SER A 290 -6.93 -8.70 30.59
CA SER A 290 -5.89 -7.72 30.25
C SER A 290 -4.50 -8.37 30.10
N GLN A 291 -4.46 -9.55 29.51
CA GLN A 291 -3.23 -10.30 29.26
C GLN A 291 -2.73 -10.02 27.83
N SER A 292 -1.46 -9.68 27.69
CA SER A 292 -0.81 -9.55 26.37
C SER A 292 -0.67 -10.92 25.69
N PHE A 293 -0.88 -10.97 24.38
CA PHE A 293 -0.79 -12.20 23.59
C PHE A 293 -0.43 -11.91 22.13
N VAL A 294 -0.09 -12.96 21.39
CA VAL A 294 0.21 -12.91 19.96
C VAL A 294 -0.95 -13.50 19.17
N TRP A 295 -1.41 -12.80 18.14
CA TRP A 295 -2.30 -13.35 17.13
C TRP A 295 -1.50 -13.74 15.90
N ASN A 296 -1.39 -15.05 15.65
CA ASN A 296 -0.62 -15.59 14.53
C ASN A 296 -1.54 -16.03 13.39
N ALA A 297 -1.53 -15.26 12.31
CA ALA A 297 -2.21 -15.55 11.05
C ALA A 297 -1.48 -14.85 9.89
N THR A 298 -1.95 -15.05 8.66
CA THR A 298 -1.36 -14.38 7.48
C THR A 298 -1.69 -12.88 7.44
N ASN A 299 -2.91 -12.48 7.84
CA ASN A 299 -3.31 -11.07 8.03
C ASN A 299 -2.89 -10.13 6.88
N LEU A 300 -3.19 -10.54 5.64
CA LEU A 300 -2.61 -9.94 4.44
C LEU A 300 -3.31 -8.68 3.95
N SER A 301 -4.60 -8.50 4.22
CA SER A 301 -5.35 -7.30 3.84
C SER A 301 -5.66 -6.42 5.04
N ARG A 302 -5.85 -5.12 4.79
CA ARG A 302 -6.27 -4.17 5.81
C ARG A 302 -7.61 -4.56 6.44
N GLU A 303 -8.55 -5.06 5.64
CA GLU A 303 -9.85 -5.54 6.13
C GLU A 303 -9.72 -6.69 7.13
N MET A 304 -8.86 -7.68 6.84
CA MET A 304 -8.64 -8.82 7.74
C MET A 304 -8.05 -8.37 9.07
N ARG A 305 -7.08 -7.45 9.04
CA ARG A 305 -6.47 -6.88 10.24
C ARG A 305 -7.47 -6.03 11.01
N GLY A 306 -8.21 -5.16 10.33
CA GLY A 306 -9.16 -4.22 10.92
C GLY A 306 -10.14 -4.89 11.89
N ARG A 307 -10.75 -6.01 11.49
CA ARG A 307 -11.69 -6.76 12.35
C ARG A 307 -11.09 -7.20 13.69
N LEU A 308 -9.80 -7.53 13.71
CA LEU A 308 -9.10 -7.94 14.92
C LEU A 308 -8.60 -6.73 15.72
N ILE A 309 -8.10 -5.71 15.03
CA ILE A 309 -7.69 -4.44 15.63
C ILE A 309 -8.87 -3.80 16.36
N ASP A 310 -10.06 -3.82 15.76
CA ASP A 310 -11.30 -3.34 16.38
C ASP A 310 -11.61 -4.10 17.67
N LEU A 311 -11.59 -5.43 17.61
CA LEU A 311 -11.79 -6.27 18.80
C LEU A 311 -10.78 -5.95 19.91
N CYS A 312 -9.52 -5.74 19.59
CA CYS A 312 -8.48 -5.44 20.58
C CYS A 312 -8.68 -4.03 21.17
N ALA A 313 -8.98 -3.05 20.32
CA ALA A 313 -9.20 -1.67 20.72
C ALA A 313 -10.42 -1.51 21.63
N ASP A 314 -11.52 -2.23 21.36
CA ASP A 314 -12.74 -2.21 22.17
C ASP A 314 -12.50 -2.71 23.61
N TYR A 315 -11.45 -3.52 23.82
CA TYR A 315 -11.01 -3.99 25.15
C TYR A 315 -9.92 -3.10 25.76
N GLY A 316 -9.57 -1.98 25.14
CA GLY A 316 -8.51 -1.08 25.60
C GLY A 316 -7.11 -1.69 25.44
N ALA A 317 -6.89 -2.54 24.43
CA ALA A 317 -5.57 -3.06 24.15
C ALA A 317 -4.78 -2.17 23.19
N ARG A 318 -3.47 -2.06 23.45
CA ARG A 318 -2.50 -1.54 22.49
C ARG A 318 -2.30 -2.56 21.37
N VAL A 319 -2.22 -2.09 20.13
CA VAL A 319 -2.05 -2.92 18.95
C VAL A 319 -0.65 -2.70 18.38
N ARG A 320 0.12 -3.78 18.29
CA ARG A 320 1.39 -3.87 17.56
C ARG A 320 1.21 -4.81 16.37
N ILE A 321 1.61 -4.40 15.18
CA ILE A 321 1.66 -5.28 14.01
C ILE A 321 3.11 -5.58 13.67
N VAL A 322 3.45 -6.86 13.54
CA VAL A 322 4.76 -7.31 13.07
C VAL A 322 4.58 -7.91 11.68
N PHE A 323 5.08 -7.20 10.67
CA PHE A 323 5.01 -7.58 9.27
C PHE A 323 6.32 -8.18 8.81
N LEU A 324 6.28 -9.43 8.33
CA LEU A 324 7.45 -10.12 7.79
C LEU A 324 7.46 -9.96 6.26
N ASP A 325 8.40 -9.16 5.78
CA ASP A 325 8.69 -9.00 4.36
C ASP A 325 9.79 -9.97 3.94
N THR A 326 9.37 -11.11 3.41
CA THR A 326 10.27 -12.17 2.98
C THR A 326 10.44 -12.13 1.46
N PRO A 327 11.67 -12.14 0.92
CA PRO A 327 11.91 -12.16 -0.51
C PRO A 327 11.21 -13.33 -1.20
N TYR A 328 10.77 -13.11 -2.44
CA TYR A 328 10.03 -14.11 -3.23
C TYR A 328 10.73 -15.47 -3.29
N ARG A 329 12.04 -15.47 -3.58
CA ARG A 329 12.83 -16.70 -3.69
C ARG A 329 12.87 -17.47 -2.38
N ARG A 330 13.03 -16.76 -1.26
CA ARG A 330 13.02 -17.35 0.08
C ARG A 330 11.65 -17.92 0.46
N VAL A 331 10.56 -17.20 0.20
CA VAL A 331 9.19 -17.72 0.42
C VAL A 331 8.98 -19.02 -0.36
N LEU A 332 9.39 -19.07 -1.63
CA LEU A 332 9.27 -20.28 -2.44
C LEU A 332 10.10 -21.45 -1.90
N ARG A 333 11.34 -21.19 -1.47
CA ARG A 333 12.23 -22.20 -0.87
C ARG A 333 11.61 -22.75 0.42
N GLN A 334 11.25 -21.86 1.35
CA GLN A 334 10.66 -22.23 2.63
C GLN A 334 9.33 -22.97 2.43
N ASN A 335 8.50 -22.56 1.47
CA ASN A 335 7.24 -23.25 1.20
C ASN A 335 7.41 -24.68 0.65
N ARG A 336 8.49 -24.97 -0.08
CA ARG A 336 8.81 -26.34 -0.54
C ARG A 336 9.30 -27.25 0.58
N GLU A 337 9.91 -26.67 1.62
CA GLU A 337 10.46 -27.40 2.76
C GLU A 337 9.42 -27.67 3.86
N ARG A 338 8.22 -27.06 3.78
CA ARG A 338 7.12 -27.29 4.73
C ARG A 338 6.49 -28.67 4.54
N GLU A 339 6.11 -29.29 5.66
CA GLU A 339 5.30 -30.53 5.68
C GLU A 339 3.94 -30.31 4.98
N ALA A 340 3.24 -29.23 5.35
CA ALA A 340 2.04 -28.75 4.64
C ALA A 340 2.41 -27.63 3.66
N GLN A 341 2.69 -28.00 2.41
CA GLN A 341 3.01 -27.06 1.33
C GLN A 341 1.76 -26.30 0.86
N VAL A 342 1.88 -24.98 0.66
CA VAL A 342 0.82 -24.17 0.07
C VAL A 342 0.98 -24.15 -1.47
N PRO A 343 -0.04 -24.51 -2.26
CA PRO A 343 0.07 -24.44 -3.72
C PRO A 343 0.46 -23.05 -4.22
N LEU A 344 1.35 -22.95 -5.21
CA LEU A 344 1.79 -21.66 -5.76
C LEU A 344 0.63 -20.79 -6.25
N ALA A 345 -0.37 -21.41 -6.89
CA ALA A 345 -1.58 -20.72 -7.31
C ALA A 345 -2.35 -20.09 -6.12
N ALA A 346 -2.26 -20.66 -4.92
CA ALA A 346 -2.85 -20.07 -3.71
C ALA A 346 -2.04 -18.86 -3.21
N ILE A 347 -0.70 -18.92 -3.27
CA ILE A 347 0.18 -17.77 -2.96
C ILE A 347 -0.10 -16.63 -3.95
N GLU A 348 -0.22 -16.91 -5.25
CA GLU A 348 -0.57 -15.91 -6.28
C GLU A 348 -1.93 -15.25 -5.99
N ARG A 349 -2.94 -16.03 -5.57
CA ARG A 349 -4.23 -15.46 -5.13
C ARG A 349 -4.10 -14.60 -3.88
N MET A 350 -3.18 -14.93 -2.97
CA MET A 350 -2.92 -14.12 -1.77
C MET A 350 -2.26 -12.78 -2.11
N LEU A 351 -1.40 -12.72 -3.13
CA LEU A 351 -0.79 -11.47 -3.60
C LEU A 351 -1.83 -10.47 -4.08
N ALA A 352 -2.96 -10.94 -4.63
CA ALA A 352 -4.07 -10.08 -5.05
C ALA A 352 -4.76 -9.32 -3.89
N ARG A 353 -4.41 -9.61 -2.64
CA ARG A 353 -4.90 -8.94 -1.43
C ARG A 353 -3.78 -8.58 -0.46
N TRP A 354 -2.53 -8.55 -0.94
CA TRP A 354 -1.36 -8.28 -0.12
C TRP A 354 -1.17 -6.77 0.06
N GLU A 355 -1.75 -6.26 1.14
CA GLU A 355 -1.64 -4.89 1.60
C GLU A 355 -0.80 -4.87 2.88
N PRO A 356 0.50 -4.53 2.80
CA PRO A 356 1.33 -4.36 3.98
C PRO A 356 0.71 -3.36 4.97
N PRO A 357 0.89 -3.58 6.28
CA PRO A 357 0.34 -2.68 7.29
C PRO A 357 1.08 -1.34 7.31
N ASP A 358 0.33 -0.29 7.64
CA ASP A 358 0.89 1.04 7.88
C ASP A 358 0.48 1.61 9.25
N LEU A 359 1.12 2.71 9.64
CA LEU A 359 0.97 3.32 10.96
C LEU A 359 -0.45 3.83 11.25
N THR A 360 -1.33 3.94 10.26
CA THR A 360 -2.73 4.33 10.48
C THR A 360 -3.58 3.18 11.03
N GLU A 361 -3.10 1.93 10.97
CA GLU A 361 -3.80 0.75 11.47
C GLU A 361 -3.54 0.46 12.95
N ALA A 362 -2.39 0.85 13.49
CA ALA A 362 -1.93 0.38 14.81
C ALA A 362 -1.12 1.43 15.56
N HIS A 363 -0.97 1.23 16.87
CA HIS A 363 -0.04 2.01 17.69
C HIS A 363 1.40 1.83 17.21
N HIS A 364 1.78 0.60 16.84
CA HIS A 364 3.10 0.31 16.32
C HIS A 364 3.03 -0.66 15.14
N VAL A 365 3.83 -0.41 14.11
CA VAL A 365 4.03 -1.32 12.98
C VAL A 365 5.52 -1.54 12.80
N GLU A 366 5.94 -2.79 12.84
CA GLU A 366 7.32 -3.21 12.71
C GLU A 366 7.49 -4.03 11.43
N TRP A 367 8.45 -3.63 10.60
CA TRP A 367 8.79 -4.31 9.37
C TRP A 367 10.04 -5.16 9.59
N ILE A 368 9.88 -6.47 9.51
CA ILE A 368 10.98 -7.44 9.59
C ILE A 368 11.39 -7.79 8.16
N LEU A 369 12.44 -7.13 7.68
CA LEU A 369 13.02 -7.41 6.36
C LEU A 369 13.90 -8.66 6.48
N GLN A 370 13.54 -9.72 5.75
CA GLN A 370 14.35 -10.94 5.73
C GLN A 370 15.31 -10.92 4.53
N GLY A 371 16.56 -11.36 4.75
CA GLY A 371 17.49 -11.63 3.64
C GLY A 371 17.09 -12.89 2.85
N ASP A 372 17.68 -13.06 1.66
CA ASP A 372 17.49 -14.24 0.80
C ASP A 372 17.96 -15.57 1.44
#